data_AF-A0A159Z3J8-F1
#
_entry.id   AF-A0A159Z3J8-F1
#
_cell.length_a   1.000
_cell.length_b   1.000
_cell.length_c   1.000
_cell.angle_alpha   90.00
_cell.angle_beta   90.00
_cell.angle_gamma   90.00
#
_symmetry.space_group_name_H-M   'P 1'
#
loop_
_entity.id
_entity.type
_entity.pdbx_description
1 polymer ?
#
loop_
_entity_poly.entity_id
_entity_poly.type
_entity_poly.pdbx_seq_one_letter_code
_entity_poly.pdbx_strand_id
1 'polypeptide(L)'
;MDDRRVISGIIHVLRVGCRWQDCPPDYGPSTTVYNRFNRWSHRGLWARIFATLSAQAELPGDLSIDSTAVRAHRFAHGGKGGRKFRPSGARVAVRPPRSTP
;
A
#
# COMPACT_ATOMS: atom_id res chain seq x y z
N MET A 1 -8.14 -18.82 -7.04
CA MET A 1 -9.12 -17.91 -6.40
C MET A 1 -9.81 -17.11 -7.48
N ASP A 2 -11.13 -17.02 -7.38
CA ASP A 2 -11.95 -16.21 -8.27
C ASP A 2 -11.66 -14.72 -8.10
N ASP A 3 -11.40 -14.02 -9.21
CA ASP A 3 -11.07 -12.60 -9.23
C ASP A 3 -12.26 -11.74 -8.75
N ARG A 4 -13.51 -12.17 -9.00
CA ARG A 4 -14.71 -11.47 -8.52
C ARG A 4 -14.78 -11.48 -6.99
N ARG A 5 -14.44 -12.61 -6.36
CA ARG A 5 -14.38 -12.75 -4.90
C ARG A 5 -13.32 -11.84 -4.28
N VAL A 6 -12.14 -11.76 -4.90
CA VAL A 6 -11.06 -10.88 -4.46
C VAL A 6 -11.44 -9.40 -4.61
N ILE A 7 -12.02 -8.99 -5.75
CA ILE A 7 -12.49 -7.63 -5.97
C ILE A 7 -13.55 -7.25 -4.93
N SER A 8 -14.47 -8.16 -4.62
CA SER A 8 -15.50 -7.94 -3.59
C SER A 8 -14.87 -7.67 -2.22
N GLY A 9 -13.84 -8.44 -1.84
CA GLY A 9 -13.09 -8.22 -0.60
C GLY A 9 -12.33 -6.89 -0.58
N ILE A 10 -11.74 -6.48 -1.70
CA ILE A 10 -11.07 -5.18 -1.83
C ILE A 10 -12.09 -4.05 -1.63
N ILE A 11 -13.23 -4.11 -2.33
CA ILE A 11 -14.30 -3.09 -2.22
C ILE A 11 -14.84 -3.03 -0.78
N HIS A 12 -15.02 -4.18 -0.13
CA HIS A 12 -15.44 -4.25 1.26
C HIS A 12 -14.48 -3.47 2.18
N VAL A 13 -13.18 -3.77 2.11
CA VAL A 13 -12.16 -3.10 2.94
C VAL A 13 -12.13 -1.59 2.68
N LEU A 14 -12.19 -1.18 1.41
CA LEU A 14 -12.15 0.25 1.04
C LEU A 14 -13.41 1.01 1.46
N ARG A 15 -14.58 0.37 1.39
CA ARG A 15 -15.86 0.99 1.75
C ARG A 15 -16.09 1.07 3.25
N VAL A 16 -15.69 0.03 3.98
CA VAL A 16 -15.80 -0.01 5.45
C VAL A 16 -14.66 0.76 6.13
N GLY A 17 -13.50 0.86 5.49
CA GLY A 17 -12.31 1.48 6.06
C GLY A 17 -11.62 0.63 7.13
N CYS A 18 -11.82 -0.70 7.11
CA CYS A 18 -11.19 -1.61 8.07
C CYS A 18 -9.74 -1.94 7.68
N ARG A 19 -8.99 -2.59 8.58
CA ARG A 19 -7.65 -3.07 8.25
C ARG A 19 -7.79 -4.25 7.29
N TRP A 20 -6.83 -4.43 6.38
CA TRP A 20 -6.82 -5.60 5.49
C TRP A 20 -6.89 -6.94 6.24
N GLN A 21 -6.31 -7.00 7.44
CA GLN A 21 -6.34 -8.18 8.32
C GLN A 21 -7.75 -8.51 8.83
N ASP A 22 -8.62 -7.50 8.93
CA ASP A 22 -10.00 -7.62 9.42
C ASP A 22 -10.98 -7.92 8.27
N CYS A 23 -10.48 -8.13 7.04
CA CYS A 23 -11.29 -8.53 5.90
C CYS A 23 -11.95 -9.90 6.17
N PRO A 24 -13.28 -10.04 5.94
CA PRO A 24 -13.96 -11.31 6.15
C PRO A 24 -13.31 -12.46 5.39
N PRO A 25 -13.14 -13.64 6.02
CA PRO A 25 -12.52 -14.81 5.40
C PRO A 25 -13.31 -15.32 4.19
N ASP A 26 -14.59 -14.94 4.09
CA ASP A 26 -15.45 -15.20 2.93
C ASP A 26 -14.92 -14.60 1.63
N TYR A 27 -13.97 -13.66 1.64
CA TYR A 27 -13.32 -13.15 0.44
C TYR A 27 -11.99 -13.84 0.11
N GLY A 28 -11.54 -14.73 1.01
CA GLY A 28 -10.24 -15.38 0.96
C GLY A 28 -9.22 -14.79 1.95
N PRO A 29 -7.99 -15.32 2.00
CA PRO A 29 -6.94 -14.82 2.88
C PRO A 29 -6.67 -13.34 2.64
N SER A 30 -6.66 -12.57 3.73
CA SER A 30 -6.40 -11.13 3.74
C SER A 30 -5.12 -10.75 2.98
N THR A 31 -4.06 -11.56 3.11
CA THR A 31 -2.79 -11.40 2.38
C THR A 31 -2.97 -11.47 0.86
N THR A 32 -3.83 -12.38 0.37
CA THR A 32 -4.10 -12.52 -1.07
C THR A 32 -4.88 -11.33 -1.60
N VAL A 33 -5.88 -10.87 -0.85
CA VAL A 33 -6.69 -9.69 -1.19
C VAL A 33 -5.79 -8.45 -1.30
N TYR A 34 -4.95 -8.20 -0.31
CA TYR A 34 -3.99 -7.10 -0.33
C TYR A 34 -2.95 -7.22 -1.46
N ASN A 35 -2.35 -8.39 -1.65
CA ASN A 35 -1.33 -8.59 -2.69
C ASN A 35 -1.91 -8.38 -4.10
N ARG A 36 -3.16 -8.78 -4.33
CA ARG A 36 -3.90 -8.51 -5.57
C ARG A 36 -4.16 -7.03 -5.75
N PHE A 37 -4.67 -6.36 -4.72
CA PHE A 37 -4.87 -4.91 -4.74
C PHE A 37 -3.57 -4.17 -5.11
N ASN A 38 -2.47 -4.49 -4.42
CA ASN A 38 -1.18 -3.84 -4.64
C ASN A 38 -0.65 -4.11 -6.06
N ARG A 39 -0.67 -5.37 -6.52
CA ARG A 39 -0.23 -5.72 -7.87
C ARG A 39 -1.04 -5.02 -8.95
N TRP A 40 -2.36 -4.89 -8.77
CA TRP A 40 -3.22 -4.19 -9.72
C TRP A 40 -3.05 -2.68 -9.68
N SER A 41 -2.74 -2.13 -8.50
CA SER A 41 -2.34 -0.73 -8.35
C SER A 41 -1.08 -0.41 -9.14
N HIS A 42 -0.03 -1.23 -9.01
CA HIS A 42 1.19 -1.09 -9.81
C HIS A 42 0.97 -1.23 -11.32
N ARG A 43 -0.08 -1.95 -11.75
CA ARG A 43 -0.46 -2.08 -13.17
C ARG A 43 -1.39 -0.95 -13.66
N GLY A 44 -1.75 -0.01 -12.79
CA GLY A 44 -2.66 1.09 -13.13
C GLY A 44 -4.12 0.66 -13.35
N LEU A 45 -4.51 -0.56 -12.92
CA LEU A 45 -5.86 -1.08 -13.16
C LEU A 45 -6.93 -0.20 -12.52
N TRP A 46 -6.70 0.25 -11.27
CA TRP A 46 -7.65 1.08 -10.55
C TRP A 46 -7.87 2.43 -11.22
N ALA A 47 -6.81 3.06 -11.70
CA ALA A 47 -6.89 4.32 -12.44
C ALA A 47 -7.70 4.16 -13.73
N ARG A 48 -7.49 3.04 -14.46
CA ARG A 48 -8.25 2.74 -15.67
C ARG A 48 -9.74 2.52 -15.39
N ILE A 49 -10.07 1.74 -14.36
CA ILE A 49 -11.46 1.50 -13.95
C ILE A 49 -12.12 2.83 -13.58
N PHE A 50 -11.43 3.66 -12.79
CA PHE A 50 -11.93 4.98 -12.42
C PHE A 50 -12.21 5.84 -13.65
N ALA A 51 -11.24 5.97 -14.56
CA ALA A 51 -11.38 6.75 -15.79
C ALA A 51 -12.55 6.27 -16.67
N THR A 52 -12.76 4.95 -16.78
CA THR A 52 -13.89 4.41 -17.54
C THR A 52 -15.23 4.71 -16.88
N LEU A 53 -15.31 4.59 -15.55
CA LEU A 53 -16.55 4.83 -14.83
C LEU A 53 -16.89 6.32 -14.76
N SER A 54 -15.87 7.19 -14.62
CA SER A 54 -16.04 8.64 -14.61
C SER A 54 -16.34 9.22 -15.98
N ALA A 55 -16.02 8.52 -17.07
CA ALA A 55 -16.41 8.93 -18.42
C ALA A 55 -17.87 8.56 -18.74
N GLN A 56 -18.41 7.51 -18.09
CA GLN A 56 -19.78 7.04 -18.30
C GLN A 56 -20.78 7.73 -17.37
N ALA A 57 -20.39 7.99 -16.14
CA ALA A 57 -21.12 8.91 -15.28
C ALA A 57 -20.81 10.30 -15.83
N GLU A 58 -21.81 11.07 -16.28
CA GLU A 58 -21.67 12.50 -16.64
C GLU A 58 -21.33 13.32 -15.38
N LEU A 59 -20.22 13.01 -14.73
CA LEU A 59 -19.75 13.70 -13.55
C LEU A 59 -19.33 15.09 -14.00
N PRO A 60 -19.82 16.16 -13.35
CA PRO A 60 -19.29 17.49 -13.56
C PRO A 60 -17.77 17.44 -13.41
N GLY A 61 -17.03 18.08 -14.31
CA GLY A 61 -15.56 18.09 -14.31
C GLY A 61 -14.92 18.54 -12.98
N ASP A 62 -15.72 19.17 -12.11
CA ASP A 62 -15.36 19.68 -10.79
C ASP A 62 -15.93 18.85 -9.63
N LEU A 63 -16.08 17.53 -9.76
CA LEU A 63 -16.38 16.67 -8.60
C LEU A 63 -15.17 16.63 -7.66
N SER A 64 -15.07 17.63 -6.79
CA SER A 64 -14.11 17.66 -5.69
C SER A 64 -14.51 16.60 -4.66
N ILE A 65 -13.63 15.64 -4.42
CA ILE A 65 -13.75 14.78 -3.25
C ILE A 65 -13.41 15.65 -2.05
N ASP A 66 -14.41 16.04 -1.27
CA ASP A 66 -14.23 16.80 -0.04
C ASP A 66 -13.24 16.05 0.87
N SER A 67 -11.99 16.52 0.87
CA SER A 67 -10.93 15.91 1.64
C SER A 67 -11.19 16.26 3.10
N THR A 68 -11.63 15.30 3.91
CA THR A 68 -11.66 15.47 5.36
C THR A 68 -10.21 15.54 5.86
N ALA A 69 -9.70 16.76 6.07
CA ALA A 69 -8.38 16.96 6.67
C ALA A 69 -8.42 16.49 8.13
N VAL A 70 -7.91 15.28 8.40
CA VAL A 70 -7.73 14.80 9.77
C VAL A 70 -6.47 15.44 10.34
N ARG A 71 -6.62 16.20 11.43
CA ARG A 71 -5.49 16.80 12.15
C ARG A 71 -4.57 15.68 12.64
N ALA A 72 -3.34 15.66 12.15
CA ALA A 72 -2.34 14.69 12.59
C ALA A 72 -2.06 14.87 14.11
N HIS A 73 -1.82 13.76 14.81
CA HIS A 73 -1.41 13.79 16.20
C HIS A 73 -0.14 14.64 16.37
N ARG A 74 0.00 15.37 17.48
CA ARG A 74 1.14 16.30 17.70
C ARG A 74 2.52 15.64 17.52
N PHE A 75 2.63 14.33 17.77
CA PHE A 75 3.86 13.55 17.59
C PHE A 75 4.10 12.98 16.18
N ALA A 76 3.21 13.22 15.22
CA ALA A 76 3.42 12.81 13.82
C ALA A 76 4.48 13.68 13.10
N HIS A 77 4.85 14.82 13.69
CA HIS A 77 5.92 15.67 13.21
C HIS A 77 7.25 15.03 13.62
N GLY A 78 7.96 14.45 12.64
CA GLY A 78 9.32 13.96 12.86
C GLY A 78 10.21 15.09 13.39
N GLY A 79 11.06 14.79 14.37
CA GLY A 79 12.02 15.74 14.91
C GLY A 79 12.87 16.35 13.79
N LYS A 80 13.24 17.63 13.94
CA LYS A 80 14.00 18.42 12.97
C LYS A 80 15.33 17.71 12.65
N GLY A 81 15.36 16.97 11.54
CA GLY A 81 16.50 16.14 11.17
C GLY A 81 16.04 14.92 10.39
N GLY A 82 15.99 15.04 9.06
CA GLY A 82 15.68 13.92 8.18
C GLY A 82 16.60 12.70 8.40
N ARG A 83 16.22 11.57 7.81
CA ARG A 83 16.93 10.30 7.97
C ARG A 83 18.38 10.42 7.47
N LYS A 84 19.33 10.61 8.40
CA LYS A 84 20.76 10.59 8.07
C LYS A 84 21.13 9.16 7.66
N PHE A 85 21.70 9.00 6.47
CA PHE A 85 22.27 7.73 6.04
C PHE A 85 23.40 7.38 7.01
N ARG A 86 23.15 6.45 7.92
CA ARG A 86 24.17 5.82 8.75
C ARG A 86 24.57 4.52 8.06
N PRO A 87 25.76 4.42 7.45
CA PRO A 87 26.28 3.14 6.99
C PRO A 87 26.38 2.21 8.20
N SER A 88 25.81 1.02 8.11
CA SER A 88 25.93 -0.03 9.12
C SER A 88 27.30 -0.70 9.00
N GLY A 89 28.38 0.04 9.28
CA GLY A 89 29.77 -0.43 9.28
C GLY A 89 30.34 -0.81 7.90
N ALA A 90 31.65 -0.63 7.73
CA ALA A 90 32.35 -1.22 6.60
C ALA A 90 32.52 -2.73 6.83
N ARG A 91 32.32 -3.56 5.78
CA ARG A 91 32.72 -4.97 5.85
C ARG A 91 34.23 -5.02 6.02
N VAL A 92 34.70 -5.42 7.19
CA VAL A 92 36.11 -5.79 7.39
C VAL A 92 36.37 -7.02 6.52
N ALA A 93 37.28 -6.91 5.56
CA ALA A 93 37.72 -8.06 4.78
C ALA A 93 38.29 -9.11 5.74
N VAL A 94 37.70 -10.30 5.72
CA VAL A 94 38.21 -11.46 6.47
C VAL A 94 39.61 -11.77 5.91
N ARG A 95 40.65 -11.68 6.76
CA ARG A 95 41.99 -12.11 6.37
C ARG A 95 41.99 -13.64 6.15
N PRO A 96 42.65 -14.15 5.10
CA PRO A 96 42.76 -15.60 4.92
C PRO A 96 43.52 -16.23 6.10
N PRO A 97 43.19 -17.49 6.47
CA PRO A 97 43.80 -18.16 7.60
C PRO A 97 45.31 -18.31 7.39
N ARG A 98 46.06 -18.08 8.46
CA ARG A 98 47.53 -18.15 8.49
C ARG A 98 47.93 -19.62 8.51
N SER A 99 48.56 -20.11 7.45
CA SER A 99 49.22 -21.42 7.47
C SER A 99 50.37 -21.39 8.48
N THR A 100 50.32 -22.28 9.47
CA THR A 100 51.43 -22.58 10.38
C THR A 100 52.25 -23.76 9.83
N PRO A 101 53.54 -23.90 10.19
CA PRO A 101 54.52 -24.75 9.50
C PRO A 101 54.30 -26.24 9.73
#